data_AF-A0A6N2XVZ1-F1
#
_entry.id   AF-A0A6N2XVZ1-F1
#
_cell.length_a   1.000
_cell.length_b   1.000
_cell.length_c   1.000
_cell.angle_alpha   90.00
_cell.angle_beta   90.00
_cell.angle_gamma   90.00
#
_symmetry.space_group_name_H-M   'P 1'
#
loop_
_entity.id
_entity.type
_entity.pdbx_description
1 polymer ?
#
loop_
_entity_poly.entity_id
_entity_poly.type
_entity_poly.pdbx_seq_one_letter_code
_entity_poly.pdbx_strand_id
1 'polypeptide(L)'
;MFLTENELKDKFWKSYNGNNRALRYQFECSIREGNADLVTVEKYQENFQINAFEFKLTDIRKVIRQAEENAKLVNKSWIVIPADRKSVISDKYIGACKEKGIGILYVEDGGRWSLGLSPRYKREIPMTQQLLNLMMKGY
;
A
#
# COMPACT_ATOMS: atom_id res chain seq x y z
N MET A 1 8.15 2.14 -19.04
CA MET A 1 8.86 2.52 -17.81
C MET A 1 8.10 3.69 -17.21
N PHE A 2 7.77 3.63 -15.93
CA PHE A 2 7.12 4.75 -15.23
C PHE A 2 8.05 5.95 -15.13
N LEU A 3 7.55 7.13 -15.50
CA LEU A 3 8.31 8.36 -15.45
C LEU A 3 8.14 9.12 -14.13
N THR A 4 7.00 8.90 -13.44
CA THR A 4 6.68 9.57 -12.17
C THR A 4 5.96 8.63 -11.19
N GLU A 5 6.02 8.95 -9.89
CA GLU A 5 5.27 8.23 -8.85
C GLU A 5 3.75 8.39 -9.03
N ASN A 6 3.29 9.53 -9.55
CA ASN A 6 1.87 9.75 -9.88
C ASN A 6 1.40 8.82 -10.99
N GLU A 7 2.19 8.60 -12.04
CA GLU A 7 1.85 7.65 -13.10
C GLU A 7 1.73 6.22 -12.56
N LEU A 8 2.65 5.81 -11.67
CA LEU A 8 2.60 4.51 -11.00
C LEU A 8 1.31 4.38 -10.17
N LYS A 9 1.01 5.40 -9.36
CA LYS A 9 -0.19 5.46 -8.53
C LYS A 9 -1.47 5.35 -9.36
N ASP A 10 -1.58 6.13 -10.44
CA ASP A 10 -2.78 6.16 -11.28
C ASP A 10 -3.02 4.84 -12.01
N LYS A 11 -1.96 4.26 -12.61
CA LYS A 11 -2.08 2.99 -13.32
C LYS A 11 -2.36 1.83 -12.37
N PHE A 12 -1.69 1.78 -11.22
CA PHE A 12 -2.00 0.83 -10.16
C PHE A 12 -3.45 0.97 -9.72
N TRP A 13 -3.90 2.18 -9.39
CA TRP A 13 -5.24 2.40 -8.84
C TRP A 13 -6.35 2.00 -9.79
N LYS A 14 -6.22 2.35 -11.08
CA LYS A 14 -7.18 1.94 -12.13
C LYS A 14 -7.32 0.43 -12.22
N SER A 15 -6.22 -0.32 -12.12
CA SER A 15 -6.25 -1.78 -12.17
C SER A 15 -6.70 -2.41 -10.85
N TYR A 16 -6.16 -1.91 -9.72
CA TYR A 16 -6.42 -2.45 -8.39
C TYR A 16 -7.88 -2.26 -7.95
N ASN A 17 -8.44 -1.09 -8.25
CA ASN A 17 -9.80 -0.73 -7.86
C ASN A 17 -10.82 -0.76 -9.00
N GLY A 18 -10.46 -1.26 -10.20
CA GLY A 18 -11.36 -1.28 -11.36
C GLY A 18 -12.67 -2.05 -11.14
N ASN A 19 -12.69 -2.99 -10.21
CA ASN A 19 -13.88 -3.76 -9.81
C ASN A 19 -14.49 -3.29 -8.48
N ASN A 20 -14.27 -2.03 -8.08
CA ASN A 20 -14.73 -1.46 -6.81
C ASN A 20 -14.27 -2.27 -5.58
N ARG A 21 -13.01 -2.70 -5.61
CA ARG A 21 -12.39 -3.48 -4.54
C ARG A 21 -12.37 -2.73 -3.20
N ALA A 22 -11.98 -1.46 -3.24
CA ALA A 22 -11.97 -0.57 -2.09
C ALA A 22 -13.35 0.06 -1.92
N LEU A 23 -13.97 -0.20 -0.78
CA LEU A 23 -15.27 0.37 -0.39
C LEU A 23 -15.13 1.84 -0.01
N ARG A 24 -14.00 2.17 0.62
CA ARG A 24 -13.57 3.54 0.91
C ARG A 24 -12.09 3.66 0.63
N TYR A 25 -11.66 4.85 0.24
CA TYR A 25 -10.25 5.15 0.06
C TYR A 25 -9.98 6.65 0.23
N GLN A 26 -8.73 6.96 0.54
CA GLN A 26 -8.21 8.32 0.55
C GLN A 26 -6.75 8.30 0.08
N PHE A 27 -6.46 9.12 -0.92
CA PHE A 27 -5.09 9.48 -1.27
C PHE A 27 -4.57 10.55 -0.31
N GLU A 28 -3.26 10.58 -0.09
CA GLU A 28 -2.61 11.51 0.84
C GLU A 28 -3.26 11.48 2.24
N CYS A 29 -3.51 10.27 2.74
CA CYS A 29 -4.26 10.06 3.96
C CYS A 29 -3.39 10.39 5.18
N SER A 30 -3.85 11.33 6.01
CA SER A 30 -3.11 11.83 7.17
C SER A 30 -3.18 10.91 8.39
N ILE A 31 -3.08 9.58 8.19
CA ILE A 31 -3.09 8.60 9.28
C ILE A 31 -1.86 8.68 10.18
N ARG A 32 -0.77 9.26 9.68
CA ARG A 32 0.48 9.53 10.41
C ARG A 32 1.11 10.83 9.91
N GLU A 33 2.09 11.33 10.66
CA GLU A 33 2.94 12.42 10.20
C GLU A 33 3.63 12.06 8.87
N GLY A 34 3.63 12.99 7.92
CA GLY A 34 4.14 12.79 6.57
C GLY A 34 3.21 12.03 5.62
N ASN A 35 1.96 11.76 6.01
CA ASN A 35 0.89 11.11 5.25
C ASN A 35 1.22 9.73 4.67
N ALA A 36 0.19 8.92 4.42
CA ALA A 36 0.28 7.72 3.61
C ALA A 36 -0.26 8.01 2.20
N ASP A 37 0.40 7.52 1.15
CA ASP A 37 0.03 7.86 -0.22
C ASP A 37 -1.39 7.41 -0.57
N LEU A 38 -1.80 6.23 -0.10
CA LEU A 38 -3.16 5.70 -0.25
C LEU A 38 -3.53 4.81 0.95
N VAL A 39 -4.73 5.02 1.48
CA VAL A 39 -5.36 4.11 2.45
C VAL A 39 -6.70 3.63 1.90
N THR A 40 -6.97 2.33 2.00
CA THR A 40 -8.23 1.71 1.56
C THR A 40 -8.90 0.98 2.71
N VAL A 41 -10.23 0.90 2.65
CA VAL A 41 -11.05 -0.03 3.43
C VAL A 41 -11.66 -1.03 2.45
N GLU A 42 -11.37 -2.31 2.65
CA GLU A 42 -11.76 -3.41 1.76
C GLU A 42 -12.47 -4.50 2.55
N LYS A 43 -13.36 -5.27 1.90
CA LYS A 43 -13.96 -6.48 2.47
C LYS A 43 -13.27 -7.72 1.91
N TYR A 44 -12.82 -8.62 2.78
CA TYR A 44 -12.19 -9.89 2.42
C TYR A 44 -12.67 -10.99 3.36
N GLN A 45 -13.27 -12.06 2.79
CA GLN A 45 -13.81 -13.20 3.55
C GLN A 45 -14.64 -12.73 4.76
N GLU A 46 -15.66 -11.91 4.50
CA GLU A 46 -16.55 -11.28 5.48
C GLU A 46 -15.95 -10.26 6.45
N ASN A 47 -14.64 -10.07 6.46
CA ASN A 47 -13.98 -9.11 7.35
C ASN A 47 -13.60 -7.82 6.61
N PHE A 48 -13.77 -6.69 7.29
CA PHE A 48 -13.20 -5.43 6.83
C PHE A 48 -11.71 -5.38 7.17
N GLN A 49 -10.91 -4.87 6.24
CA GLN A 49 -9.48 -4.67 6.41
C GLN A 49 -9.09 -3.30 5.87
N ILE A 50 -8.17 -2.66 6.60
CA ILE A 50 -7.56 -1.40 6.21
C ILE A 50 -6.19 -1.71 5.62
N ASN A 51 -5.95 -1.22 4.39
CA ASN A 51 -4.65 -1.32 3.74
C ASN A 51 -4.05 0.06 3.58
N ALA A 52 -2.73 0.18 3.78
CA ALA A 52 -1.97 1.37 3.42
C ALA A 52 -0.96 1.02 2.32
N PHE A 53 -0.76 1.93 1.38
CA PHE A 53 0.14 1.78 0.26
C PHE A 53 1.08 2.96 0.18
N GLU A 54 2.35 2.68 -0.08
CA GLU A 54 3.38 3.67 -0.39
C GLU A 54 3.96 3.36 -1.78
N PHE A 55 4.03 4.36 -2.63
CA PHE A 55 4.48 4.25 -4.02
C PHE A 55 5.91 4.76 -4.14
N LYS A 56 6.78 4.01 -4.82
CA LYS A 56 8.14 4.48 -5.04
C LYS A 56 8.80 3.93 -6.29
N LEU A 57 9.51 4.80 -7.00
CA LEU A 57 10.29 4.41 -8.18
C LEU A 57 11.73 3.98 -7.84
N THR A 58 12.36 4.64 -6.86
CA THR A 58 13.82 4.53 -6.62
C THR A 58 14.22 4.44 -5.15
N ASP A 59 13.69 5.29 -4.25
CA ASP A 59 14.11 5.34 -2.85
C ASP A 59 13.47 4.24 -1.97
N ILE A 60 13.92 3.01 -2.19
CA ILE A 60 13.37 1.81 -1.55
C ILE A 60 13.55 1.83 -0.02
N ARG A 61 14.64 2.42 0.49
CA ARG A 61 14.85 2.49 1.95
C ARG A 61 13.84 3.41 2.61
N LYS A 62 13.57 4.57 2.00
CA LYS A 62 12.57 5.51 2.51
C LYS A 62 11.17 4.92 2.47
N VAL A 63 10.78 4.28 1.36
CA VAL A 63 9.43 3.70 1.24
C VAL A 63 9.20 2.55 2.22
N ILE A 64 10.22 1.73 2.51
CA ILE A 64 10.14 0.68 3.53
C ILE A 64 9.92 1.29 4.91
N ARG A 65 10.65 2.36 5.27
CA ARG A 65 10.47 3.06 6.54
C ARG A 65 9.07 3.65 6.66
N GLN A 66 8.55 4.27 5.59
CA GLN A 66 7.19 4.81 5.57
C GLN A 66 6.13 3.70 5.74
N ALA A 67 6.30 2.57 5.03
CA ALA A 67 5.42 1.42 5.14
C ALA A 67 5.49 0.73 6.52
N GLU A 68 6.64 0.75 7.18
CA GLU A 68 6.78 0.27 8.56
C GLU A 68 5.95 1.11 9.54
N GLU A 69 5.98 2.44 9.42
CA GLU A 69 5.14 3.32 10.23
C GLU A 69 3.65 3.09 9.96
N ASN A 70 3.26 2.95 8.69
CA ASN A 70 1.88 2.60 8.32
C ASN A 70 1.45 1.26 8.93
N ALA A 71 2.34 0.26 8.93
CA ALA A 71 2.04 -1.06 9.46
C ALA A 71 1.62 -1.01 10.93
N LYS A 72 2.00 0.00 11.71
CA LYS A 72 1.55 0.17 13.11
C LYS A 72 0.07 0.52 13.24
N LEU A 73 -0.56 1.03 12.17
CA LEU A 73 -1.88 1.64 12.19
C LEU A 73 -2.93 0.90 11.34
N VAL A 74 -2.51 0.02 10.43
CA VAL A 74 -3.41 -0.67 9.49
C VAL A 74 -3.24 -2.18 9.51
N ASN A 75 -4.21 -2.92 8.97
CA ASN A 75 -4.17 -4.39 8.97
C ASN A 75 -3.07 -4.92 8.04
N LYS A 76 -2.82 -4.23 6.92
CA LYS A 76 -1.82 -4.60 5.92
C LYS A 76 -1.14 -3.35 5.37
N SER A 77 0.18 -3.34 5.37
CA SER A 77 0.98 -2.26 4.78
C SER A 77 1.73 -2.78 3.56
N TRP A 78 1.72 -1.99 2.49
CA TRP A 78 2.24 -2.36 1.18
C TRP A 78 3.19 -1.29 0.65
N ILE A 79 4.24 -1.75 -0.05
CA ILE A 79 4.97 -0.93 -0.99
C ILE A 79 4.57 -1.32 -2.41
N VAL A 80 4.42 -0.32 -3.27
CA VAL A 80 4.05 -0.48 -4.68
C VAL A 80 5.19 0.04 -5.54
N ILE A 81 5.79 -0.86 -6.32
CA ILE A 81 7.05 -0.62 -7.04
C ILE A 81 6.87 -1.03 -8.51
N PRO A 82 7.52 -0.35 -9.47
CA PRO A 82 7.61 -0.83 -10.86
C PRO A 82 8.17 -2.26 -10.96
N ALA A 83 7.63 -3.05 -11.88
CA ALA A 83 8.03 -4.45 -12.08
C ALA A 83 9.48 -4.62 -12.57
N ASP A 84 10.04 -3.63 -13.27
CA ASP A 84 11.43 -3.61 -13.73
C ASP A 84 12.44 -3.49 -12.56
N ARG A 85 12.00 -3.11 -11.36
CA ARG A 85 12.82 -3.08 -10.13
C ARG A 85 12.77 -4.39 -9.32
N LYS A 86 12.04 -5.40 -9.79
CA LYS A 86 11.82 -6.65 -9.05
C LYS A 86 13.11 -7.33 -8.60
N SER A 87 14.15 -7.36 -9.44
CA SER A 87 15.45 -7.97 -9.09
C SER A 87 16.09 -7.27 -7.88
N VAL A 88 16.19 -5.94 -7.91
CA VAL A 88 16.78 -5.15 -6.82
C VAL A 88 16.05 -5.37 -5.49
N ILE A 89 14.72 -5.46 -5.53
CA ILE A 89 13.91 -5.71 -4.33
C ILE A 89 14.14 -7.13 -3.81
N SER A 90 14.07 -8.14 -4.69
CA SER A 90 14.28 -9.54 -4.32
C SER A 90 15.66 -9.80 -3.73
N ASP A 91 16.71 -9.17 -4.28
CA ASP A 91 18.08 -9.45 -3.86
C ASP A 91 18.49 -8.71 -2.58
N LYS A 92 17.98 -7.49 -2.36
CA LYS A 92 18.49 -6.60 -1.30
C LYS A 92 17.50 -6.29 -0.19
N TYR A 93 16.20 -6.30 -0.48
CA TYR A 93 15.20 -5.68 0.41
C TYR A 93 14.07 -6.63 0.84
N ILE A 94 13.90 -7.77 0.17
CA ILE A 94 12.83 -8.72 0.50
C ILE A 94 12.91 -9.22 1.95
N GLY A 95 14.13 -9.42 2.47
CA GLY A 95 14.37 -9.82 3.86
C GLY A 95 13.88 -8.76 4.85
N ALA A 96 14.24 -7.49 4.61
CA ALA A 96 13.81 -6.36 5.43
C ALA A 96 12.28 -6.18 5.41
N CYS A 97 11.66 -6.29 4.23
CA CYS A 97 10.19 -6.23 4.12
C CYS A 97 9.52 -7.39 4.88
N LYS A 98 10.05 -8.61 4.78
CA LYS A 98 9.53 -9.79 5.47
C LYS A 98 9.62 -9.66 6.99
N GLU A 99 10.75 -9.20 7.51
CA GLU A 99 10.97 -8.96 8.94
C GLU A 99 9.93 -7.96 9.49
N LYS A 100 9.77 -6.85 8.78
CA LYS A 100 8.85 -5.74 9.11
C LYS A 100 7.37 -6.05 8.79
N GLY A 101 7.09 -7.17 8.13
CA GLY A 101 5.73 -7.58 7.75
C GLY A 101 5.11 -6.73 6.64
N ILE A 102 5.93 -6.08 5.81
CA ILE A 102 5.52 -5.21 4.70
C ILE A 102 5.31 -6.05 3.44
N GLY A 103 4.16 -5.87 2.79
CA GLY A 103 3.84 -6.51 1.52
C GLY A 103 4.44 -5.75 0.33
N ILE A 104 4.63 -6.44 -0.78
CA ILE A 104 5.22 -5.88 -2.00
C ILE A 104 4.30 -6.19 -3.17
N LEU A 105 3.91 -5.15 -3.90
CA LEU A 105 3.22 -5.24 -5.18
C LEU A 105 4.10 -4.68 -6.29
N TYR A 106 4.23 -5.44 -7.37
CA TYR A 106 4.92 -5.01 -8.58
C TYR A 106 3.91 -4.58 -9.63
N VAL A 107 4.14 -3.44 -10.29
CA VAL A 107 3.23 -2.90 -11.31
C VAL A 107 3.95 -2.84 -12.65
N GLU A 108 3.34 -3.42 -13.68
CA GLU A 108 3.79 -3.32 -15.06
C GLU A 108 3.32 -2.01 -15.69
N ASP A 109 3.95 -1.57 -16.78
CA ASP A 109 3.61 -0.31 -17.46
C ASP A 109 2.14 -0.20 -17.89
N GLY A 110 1.46 -1.32 -18.08
CA GLY A 110 0.02 -1.39 -18.39
C GLY A 110 -0.90 -1.29 -17.17
N GLY A 111 -0.36 -1.15 -15.97
CA GLY A 111 -1.10 -1.09 -14.69
C GLY A 111 -1.41 -2.46 -14.07
N ARG A 112 -1.17 -3.56 -14.79
CA ARG A 112 -1.27 -4.91 -14.23
C ARG A 112 -0.32 -5.03 -13.05
N TRP A 113 -0.83 -5.53 -11.93
CA TRP A 113 -0.03 -5.74 -10.73
C TRP A 113 0.12 -7.23 -10.39
N SER A 114 1.22 -7.56 -9.70
CA SER A 114 1.51 -8.91 -9.21
C SER A 114 2.05 -8.86 -7.78
N LEU A 115 1.80 -9.94 -7.04
CA LEU A 115 2.27 -10.10 -5.67
C LEU A 115 3.76 -10.46 -5.66
N GLY A 116 4.57 -9.65 -4.98
CA GLY A 116 5.96 -9.97 -4.67
C GLY A 116 6.13 -10.63 -3.31
N LEU A 117 5.47 -10.09 -2.29
CA LEU A 117 5.51 -10.58 -0.91
C LEU A 117 4.18 -10.27 -0.22
N SER A 118 3.62 -11.25 0.48
CA SER A 118 2.43 -11.03 1.31
C SER A 118 2.78 -10.27 2.59
N PRO A 119 2.00 -9.24 2.99
CA PRO A 119 2.19 -8.55 4.25
C PRO A 119 1.78 -9.44 5.42
N ARG A 120 2.30 -9.14 6.61
CA ARG A 120 1.79 -9.71 7.85
C ARG A 120 0.45 -9.07 8.17
N TYR A 121 -0.60 -9.87 8.29
CA TYR A 121 -1.90 -9.39 8.71
C TYR A 121 -1.91 -9.07 10.21
N LYS A 122 -2.28 -7.84 10.57
CA LYS A 122 -2.53 -7.44 11.96
C LYS A 122 -4.01 -7.57 12.27
N ARG A 123 -4.33 -8.41 13.24
CA ARG A 123 -5.72 -8.63 13.71
C ARG A 123 -6.24 -7.42 14.47
N GLU A 124 -5.38 -6.82 15.29
CA GLU A 124 -5.70 -5.64 16.09
C GLU A 124 -4.90 -4.45 15.59
N ILE A 125 -5.60 -3.33 15.42
CA ILE A 125 -5.02 -2.05 15.01
C ILE A 125 -5.65 -0.94 15.86
N PRO A 126 -4.91 0.14 16.13
CA PRO A 126 -5.47 1.29 16.83
C PRO A 126 -6.51 1.99 15.94
N MET A 127 -7.66 2.36 16.52
CA MET A 127 -8.66 3.17 15.83
C MET A 127 -8.35 4.65 16.03
N THR A 128 -7.82 5.30 14.99
CA THR A 128 -7.54 6.75 15.03
C THR A 128 -8.71 7.57 14.50
N GLN A 129 -8.77 8.86 14.84
CA GLN A 129 -9.82 9.76 14.34
C GLN A 129 -9.80 9.84 12.80
N GLN A 130 -8.63 9.78 12.18
CA GLN A 130 -8.48 9.81 10.72
C GLN A 130 -9.03 8.55 10.05
N LEU A 131 -8.81 7.38 10.66
CA LEU A 131 -9.42 6.12 10.19
C LEU A 131 -10.94 6.15 10.36
N LEU A 132 -11.43 6.67 11.49
CA LEU A 132 -12.87 6.85 11.69
C LEU A 132 -13.48 7.76 10.62
N ASN A 133 -12.84 8.91 10.35
CA ASN A 133 -13.29 9.83 9.30
C ASN A 133 -13.31 9.18 7.91
N LEU A 134 -12.29 8.36 7.58
CA LEU A 134 -12.25 7.62 6.32
C LEU A 134 -13.43 6.64 6.19
N MET A 135 -13.75 5.91 7.26
CA MET A 135 -14.85 4.94 7.28
C MET A 135 -16.23 5.60 7.21
N MET A 136 -16.39 6.73 7.91
CA MET A 136 -17.65 7.47 7.99
C MET A 136 -17.85 8.43 6.81
N LYS A 137 -16.88 8.55 5.91
CA LYS A 137 -16.98 9.41 4.73
C LYS A 137 -18.16 8.94 3.88
N GLY A 138 -19.22 9.75 3.87
CA GLY A 138 -20.34 9.61 2.96
C GLY A 138 -19.93 10.07 1.58
N TYR A 139 -20.24 9.27 0.56
CA TYR A 139 -20.22 9.64 -0.84
C TYR A 139 -21.64 9.50 -1.38
#